data_AF-A0A3L7XDE2-F1
#
_entry.id   AF-A0A3L7XDE2-F1
#
_cell.length_a   1.000
_cell.length_b   1.000
_cell.length_c   1.000
_cell.angle_alpha   90.00
_cell.angle_beta   90.00
_cell.angle_gamma   90.00
#
_symmetry.space_group_name_H-M   'P 1'
#
loop_
_entity.id
_entity.type
_entity.pdbx_description
1 polymer ?
#
loop_
_entity_poly.entity_id
_entity_poly.type
_entity_poly.pdbx_seq_one_letter_code
_entity_poly.pdbx_strand_id
1 'polypeptide(L)'
;MLVCRAAAATGGGSAGTRSIGSCPMFPDDNPWAADISSAPRHPLSDRYIGHILAGGGNRFLHADFGENPDYGIPYMIVPAGEPSVSVTFDYTSESDAGPYPIPANVRIEAGSDRHALIVREGECRLYELFDLRRSGASWSAGSGAIFDLRSNALRPNGWTSADAAGLPILPGLVRVDEVRAGAINHALRFTVSRTQRAYIHPATHFASSITDASAPPMGLRLRLRSDFDLSGYRGQALVVLTALKRYGMLLADNGSNWYISGATDPGWDDGDLNQLKRVPGSAFEAVDTGPPITTAR
;
A
#
# COMPACT_ATOMS: atom_id res chain seq x y z
N MET A 1 22.17 22.01 37.93
CA MET A 1 23.06 20.84 37.74
C MET A 1 22.23 19.63 38.15
N LEU A 2 21.57 18.92 37.24
CA LEU A 2 22.17 17.83 36.45
C LEU A 2 21.24 17.57 35.25
N VAL A 3 21.78 17.66 34.04
CA VAL A 3 21.08 17.31 32.79
C VAL A 3 21.27 15.81 32.58
N CYS A 4 20.19 15.04 32.61
CA CYS A 4 20.24 13.62 32.26
C CYS A 4 20.13 13.49 30.73
N ARG A 5 21.27 13.39 30.05
CA ARG A 5 21.33 13.02 28.62
C ARG A 5 21.09 11.52 28.52
N ALA A 6 19.98 11.12 27.90
CA ALA A 6 19.80 9.75 27.45
C ALA A 6 20.76 9.48 26.28
N ALA A 7 21.61 8.47 26.44
CA ALA A 7 22.50 7.99 25.40
C ALA A 7 21.68 7.23 24.33
N ALA A 8 21.83 7.61 23.07
CA ALA A 8 21.31 6.84 21.95
C ALA A 8 22.12 5.54 21.82
N ALA A 9 21.43 4.41 21.91
CA ALA A 9 22.01 3.10 21.60
C ALA A 9 22.10 2.96 20.08
N THR A 10 23.32 2.98 19.55
CA THR A 10 23.64 2.59 18.17
C THR A 10 23.66 1.06 18.07
N GLY A 11 22.50 0.47 17.75
CA GLY A 11 22.40 -0.93 17.35
C GLY A 11 22.52 -1.04 15.83
N GLY A 12 23.72 -1.37 15.35
CA GLY A 12 23.97 -1.69 13.95
C GLY A 12 23.36 -3.05 13.57
N GLY A 13 22.31 -3.00 12.77
CA GLY A 13 21.87 -4.09 11.91
C GLY A 13 21.50 -3.45 10.59
N SER A 14 22.06 -3.93 9.48
CA SER A 14 21.63 -3.51 8.14
C SER A 14 20.21 -4.02 7.92
N ALA A 15 19.22 -3.32 8.47
CA ALA A 15 17.81 -3.51 8.17
C ALA A 15 17.63 -3.23 6.68
N GLY A 16 17.03 -4.18 5.95
CA GLY A 16 16.86 -4.11 4.50
C GLY A 16 16.47 -2.71 4.05
N THR A 17 17.30 -2.13 3.17
CA THR A 17 17.08 -0.77 2.67
C THR A 17 15.73 -0.72 1.98
N ARG A 18 14.87 0.21 2.39
CA ARG A 18 13.60 0.51 1.72
C ARG A 18 13.91 1.18 0.38
N SER A 19 14.27 0.38 -0.60
CA SER A 19 14.73 0.85 -1.90
C SER A 19 14.32 -0.10 -3.02
N ILE A 20 14.05 0.47 -4.18
CA ILE A 20 13.86 -0.26 -5.44
C ILE A 20 14.91 0.26 -6.43
N GLY A 21 15.75 -0.65 -6.92
CA GLY A 21 16.93 -0.27 -7.70
C GLY A 21 17.82 0.69 -6.90
N SER A 22 18.23 1.80 -7.51
CA SER A 22 18.99 2.86 -6.82
C SER A 22 18.14 3.87 -6.05
N CYS A 23 16.82 3.69 -5.99
CA CYS A 23 15.90 4.71 -5.47
C CYS A 23 15.37 4.35 -4.08
N PRO A 24 15.31 5.32 -3.15
CA PRO A 24 14.61 5.09 -1.89
C PRO A 24 13.12 4.87 -2.16
N MET A 25 12.42 4.23 -1.23
CA MET A 25 10.97 4.11 -1.20
C MET A 25 10.44 5.03 -0.09
N PHE A 26 10.46 6.33 -0.38
CA PHE A 26 10.18 7.45 0.52
C PHE A 26 11.23 7.71 1.61
N PRO A 27 11.25 8.95 2.16
CA PRO A 27 12.01 9.29 3.35
C PRO A 27 11.74 8.38 4.56
N ASP A 28 12.65 8.38 5.52
CA ASP A 28 12.54 7.54 6.72
C ASP A 28 11.40 7.93 7.66
N ASP A 29 11.00 9.21 7.64
CA ASP A 29 9.89 9.79 8.40
C ASP A 29 8.55 9.71 7.65
N ASN A 30 8.49 9.02 6.50
CA ASN A 30 7.26 8.82 5.76
C ASN A 30 6.26 7.90 6.51
N PRO A 31 4.93 8.14 6.43
CA PRO A 31 3.93 7.26 7.05
C PRO A 31 3.99 5.78 6.64
N TRP A 32 4.51 5.45 5.46
CA TRP A 32 4.76 4.06 5.06
C TRP A 32 5.82 3.39 5.94
N ALA A 33 6.80 4.15 6.43
CA ALA A 33 7.92 3.67 7.24
C ALA A 33 7.68 3.75 8.75
N ALA A 34 6.60 4.39 9.18
CA ALA A 34 6.34 4.65 10.58
C ALA A 34 6.14 3.34 11.36
N ASP A 35 6.95 3.14 12.41
CA ASP A 35 6.72 2.11 13.41
C ASP A 35 5.53 2.51 14.29
N ILE A 36 4.47 1.71 14.23
CA ILE A 36 3.22 1.93 14.94
C ILE A 36 2.97 0.88 16.02
N SER A 37 3.97 0.06 16.38
CA SER A 37 3.77 -1.02 17.36
C SER A 37 3.31 -0.49 18.73
N SER A 38 3.70 0.74 19.07
CA SER A 38 3.31 1.45 20.30
C SER A 38 2.30 2.59 20.08
N ALA A 39 1.77 2.75 18.87
CA ALA A 39 0.79 3.80 18.59
C ALA A 39 -0.49 3.60 19.44
N PRO A 40 -1.16 4.67 19.86
CA PRO A 40 -2.43 4.55 20.58
C PRO A 40 -3.47 3.83 19.71
N ARG A 41 -4.25 2.96 20.35
CA ARG A 41 -5.39 2.31 19.69
C ARG A 41 -6.47 3.35 19.38
N HIS A 42 -7.02 3.31 18.17
CA HIS A 42 -8.09 4.22 17.77
C HIS A 42 -9.38 3.96 18.59
N PRO A 43 -10.07 5.00 19.11
CA PRO A 43 -11.27 4.83 19.93
C PRO A 43 -12.42 4.09 19.23
N LEU A 44 -12.52 4.21 17.90
CA LEU A 44 -13.52 3.51 17.09
C LEU A 44 -13.05 2.16 16.53
N SER A 45 -11.91 1.62 16.97
CA SER A 45 -11.34 0.39 16.41
C SER A 45 -12.34 -0.76 16.39
N ASP A 46 -13.07 -1.03 17.48
CA ASP A 46 -14.05 -2.13 17.51
C ASP A 46 -15.19 -1.93 16.50
N ARG A 47 -15.57 -0.68 16.23
CA ARG A 47 -16.61 -0.35 15.25
C ARG A 47 -16.10 -0.58 13.82
N TYR A 48 -14.89 -0.14 13.50
CA TYR A 48 -14.29 -0.37 12.18
C TYR A 48 -14.11 -1.87 11.90
N ILE A 49 -13.52 -2.61 12.84
CA ILE A 49 -13.32 -4.06 12.69
C ILE A 49 -14.67 -4.77 12.58
N GLY A 50 -15.64 -4.39 13.43
CA GLY A 50 -17.01 -4.90 13.36
C GLY A 50 -17.69 -4.64 12.01
N HIS A 51 -17.53 -3.43 11.45
CA HIS A 51 -18.11 -3.07 10.15
C HIS A 51 -17.52 -3.91 9.01
N ILE A 52 -16.19 -4.07 8.97
CA ILE A 52 -15.53 -4.89 7.95
C ILE A 52 -16.02 -6.34 8.02
N LEU A 53 -16.10 -6.92 9.23
CA LEU A 53 -16.55 -8.29 9.43
C LEU A 53 -18.05 -8.48 9.13
N ALA A 54 -18.88 -7.46 9.37
CA ALA A 54 -20.31 -7.47 9.06
C ALA A 54 -20.61 -7.26 7.57
N GLY A 55 -19.67 -6.69 6.81
CA GLY A 55 -19.79 -6.46 5.37
C GLY A 55 -19.87 -7.73 4.51
N GLY A 56 -19.73 -8.92 5.10
CA GLY A 56 -19.77 -10.20 4.43
C GLY A 56 -18.48 -10.54 3.66
N GLY A 57 -18.47 -11.69 2.99
CA GLY A 57 -17.31 -12.16 2.23
C GLY A 57 -16.19 -12.71 3.12
N ASN A 58 -14.94 -12.41 2.75
CA ASN A 58 -13.76 -12.91 3.44
C ASN A 58 -13.59 -12.27 4.84
N ARG A 59 -13.23 -13.10 5.82
CA ARG A 59 -13.10 -12.70 7.24
C ARG A 59 -11.68 -12.88 7.79
N PHE A 60 -10.75 -13.32 6.96
CA PHE A 60 -9.37 -13.65 7.32
C PHE A 60 -8.40 -12.89 6.43
N LEU A 61 -7.18 -12.65 6.88
CA LEU A 61 -6.15 -12.06 6.04
C LEU A 61 -5.95 -12.89 4.76
N HIS A 62 -5.87 -12.23 3.61
CA HIS A 62 -5.69 -12.88 2.32
C HIS A 62 -4.53 -12.23 1.58
N ALA A 63 -3.56 -13.03 1.13
CA ALA A 63 -2.54 -12.57 0.20
C ALA A 63 -3.11 -12.62 -1.21
N ASP A 64 -3.23 -11.45 -1.86
CA ASP A 64 -3.65 -11.30 -3.25
C ASP A 64 -2.43 -11.31 -4.20
N PHE A 65 -1.55 -12.26 -3.96
CA PHE A 65 -0.32 -12.55 -4.69
C PHE A 65 0.15 -13.97 -4.31
N GLY A 66 1.03 -14.57 -5.11
CA GLY A 66 1.57 -15.91 -4.85
C GLY A 66 2.35 -16.48 -6.02
N GLU A 67 2.63 -17.78 -5.98
CA GLU A 67 3.49 -18.47 -6.95
C GLU A 67 3.03 -18.34 -8.41
N ASN A 68 1.71 -18.28 -8.63
CA ASN A 68 1.18 -18.09 -9.98
C ASN A 68 1.46 -16.64 -10.45
N PRO A 69 2.25 -16.45 -11.52
CA PRO A 69 2.63 -15.12 -12.00
C PRO A 69 1.47 -14.38 -12.71
N ASP A 70 0.31 -15.02 -12.88
CA ASP A 70 -0.87 -14.39 -13.48
C ASP A 70 -1.62 -13.47 -12.51
N TYR A 71 -1.19 -13.36 -11.24
CA TYR A 71 -1.78 -12.43 -10.27
C TYR A 71 -0.73 -11.79 -9.34
N GLY A 72 -1.16 -10.82 -8.52
CA GLY A 72 -0.29 -9.81 -7.93
C GLY A 72 -0.04 -8.65 -8.91
N ILE A 73 0.59 -7.58 -8.42
CA ILE A 73 0.76 -6.34 -9.18
C ILE A 73 2.20 -6.23 -9.70
N PRO A 74 2.43 -6.29 -11.02
CA PRO A 74 3.77 -6.17 -11.55
C PRO A 74 4.25 -4.71 -11.46
N TYR A 75 5.55 -4.54 -11.30
CA TYR A 75 6.21 -3.25 -11.44
C TYR A 75 7.45 -3.37 -12.32
N MET A 76 7.96 -2.23 -12.78
CA MET A 76 9.19 -2.15 -13.55
C MET A 76 10.06 -0.99 -13.11
N ILE A 77 11.35 -1.16 -13.31
CA ILE A 77 12.36 -0.13 -13.16
C ILE A 77 12.85 0.21 -14.57
N VAL A 78 12.82 1.48 -14.94
CA VAL A 78 13.27 1.97 -16.24
C VAL A 78 14.41 2.98 -16.05
N PRO A 79 15.37 3.06 -16.99
CA PRO A 79 16.48 4.00 -16.88
C PRO A 79 15.98 5.45 -16.95
N ALA A 80 16.81 6.39 -16.48
CA ALA A 80 16.52 7.82 -16.49
C ALA A 80 16.16 8.39 -17.88
N GLY A 81 16.64 7.74 -18.96
CA GLY A 81 16.40 8.14 -20.34
C GLY A 81 15.21 7.47 -21.02
N GLU A 82 14.38 6.70 -20.31
CA GLU A 82 13.21 6.03 -20.91
C GLU A 82 12.27 7.07 -21.55
N PRO A 83 11.97 6.94 -22.87
CA PRO A 83 11.09 7.87 -23.55
C PRO A 83 9.72 7.98 -22.88
N SER A 84 9.24 9.21 -22.72
CA SER A 84 7.93 9.46 -22.14
C SER A 84 6.87 9.63 -23.23
N VAL A 85 5.67 9.13 -22.95
CA VAL A 85 4.50 9.25 -23.81
C VAL A 85 3.40 10.03 -23.11
N SER A 86 2.56 10.70 -23.88
CA SER A 86 1.33 11.30 -23.38
C SER A 86 0.27 10.22 -23.16
N VAL A 87 -0.52 10.38 -22.11
CA VAL A 87 -1.64 9.49 -21.76
C VAL A 87 -2.89 10.33 -21.60
N THR A 88 -4.01 9.89 -22.17
CA THR A 88 -5.32 10.52 -21.94
C THR A 88 -6.06 9.82 -20.80
N PHE A 89 -6.69 10.58 -19.91
CA PHE A 89 -7.29 10.04 -18.69
C PHE A 89 -8.81 10.14 -18.67
N ASP A 90 -9.49 9.08 -18.20
CA ASP A 90 -10.91 9.13 -17.90
C ASP A 90 -11.19 10.08 -16.71
N TYR A 91 -10.35 10.04 -15.66
CA TYR A 91 -10.36 10.91 -14.49
C TYR A 91 -9.33 12.04 -14.59
N THR A 92 -9.40 12.83 -15.67
CA THR A 92 -8.40 13.87 -15.97
C THR A 92 -8.21 14.90 -14.85
N SER A 93 -9.28 15.33 -14.17
CA SER A 93 -9.21 16.37 -13.13
C SER A 93 -8.51 15.94 -11.83
N GLU A 94 -8.28 14.64 -11.65
CA GLU A 94 -7.64 14.05 -10.46
C GLU A 94 -6.34 13.28 -10.83
N SER A 95 -5.86 13.45 -12.07
CA SER A 95 -4.67 12.77 -12.61
C SER A 95 -3.54 13.76 -12.88
N ASP A 96 -2.30 13.30 -12.72
CA ASP A 96 -1.15 14.06 -13.18
C ASP A 96 -1.05 14.00 -14.70
N ALA A 97 -0.90 15.15 -15.36
CA ALA A 97 -0.91 15.24 -16.82
C ALA A 97 0.27 14.50 -17.50
N GLY A 98 1.32 14.16 -16.76
CA GLY A 98 2.50 13.46 -17.29
C GLY A 98 3.53 14.40 -17.92
N PRO A 99 4.35 13.91 -18.87
CA PRO A 99 4.25 12.61 -19.56
C PRO A 99 4.74 11.40 -18.71
N TYR A 100 4.50 10.18 -19.19
CA TYR A 100 4.79 8.92 -18.47
C TYR A 100 5.84 8.05 -19.20
N PRO A 101 6.86 7.46 -18.51
CA PRO A 101 7.86 6.58 -19.13
C PRO A 101 7.31 5.17 -19.37
N ILE A 102 6.42 5.01 -20.35
CA ILE A 102 5.83 3.69 -20.64
C ILE A 102 6.69 2.98 -21.68
N PRO A 103 7.49 1.96 -21.31
CA PRO A 103 8.29 1.22 -22.28
C PRO A 103 7.40 0.32 -23.12
N ALA A 104 7.92 -0.10 -24.28
CA ALA A 104 7.17 -0.95 -25.21
C ALA A 104 6.75 -2.31 -24.61
N ASN A 105 7.51 -2.81 -23.64
CA ASN A 105 7.28 -4.06 -22.91
C ASN A 105 6.66 -3.82 -21.52
N VAL A 106 5.89 -2.75 -21.34
CA VAL A 106 5.25 -2.44 -20.06
C VAL A 106 4.49 -3.63 -19.49
N ARG A 107 4.76 -3.94 -18.22
CA ARG A 107 4.01 -4.93 -17.47
C ARG A 107 2.75 -4.28 -16.93
N ILE A 108 1.62 -4.93 -17.17
CA ILE A 108 0.29 -4.50 -16.77
C ILE A 108 -0.29 -5.64 -15.95
N GLU A 109 -0.86 -5.31 -14.80
CA GLU A 109 -1.59 -6.26 -13.96
C GLU A 109 -2.67 -7.00 -14.77
N ALA A 110 -2.86 -8.28 -14.47
CA ALA A 110 -3.98 -9.03 -15.02
C ALA A 110 -5.33 -8.55 -14.43
N GLY A 111 -6.43 -8.97 -15.04
CA GLY A 111 -7.77 -8.60 -14.57
C GLY A 111 -8.24 -7.24 -15.06
N SER A 112 -9.24 -6.68 -14.39
CA SER A 112 -9.93 -5.46 -14.82
C SER A 112 -9.12 -4.18 -14.57
N ASP A 113 -8.33 -4.16 -13.49
CA ASP A 113 -7.75 -2.92 -13.00
C ASP A 113 -6.52 -2.50 -13.80
N ARG A 114 -5.77 -3.47 -14.33
CA ARG A 114 -4.69 -3.24 -15.30
C ARG A 114 -3.70 -2.17 -14.83
N HIS A 115 -3.30 -2.25 -13.56
CA HIS A 115 -2.32 -1.33 -13.01
C HIS A 115 -0.97 -1.46 -13.74
N ALA A 116 -0.32 -0.32 -13.97
CA ALA A 116 1.06 -0.26 -14.45
C ALA A 116 1.89 0.60 -13.51
N LEU A 117 2.88 -0.01 -12.84
CA LEU A 117 3.74 0.67 -11.85
C LEU A 117 5.17 0.76 -12.40
N ILE A 118 5.70 1.98 -12.54
CA ILE A 118 6.96 2.24 -13.21
C ILE A 118 7.82 3.18 -12.37
N VAL A 119 8.97 2.71 -11.92
CA VAL A 119 9.99 3.53 -11.27
C VAL A 119 11.00 4.00 -12.31
N ARG A 120 11.18 5.30 -12.48
CA ARG A 120 12.27 5.85 -13.29
C ARG A 120 13.50 6.13 -12.44
N GLU A 121 14.60 5.45 -12.75
CA GLU A 121 15.89 5.65 -12.07
C GLU A 121 16.47 7.05 -12.33
N GLY A 122 17.42 7.47 -11.49
CA GLY A 122 18.03 8.80 -11.53
C GLY A 122 17.16 9.87 -10.86
N GLU A 123 15.93 10.06 -11.35
CA GLU A 123 14.98 11.00 -10.74
C GLU A 123 14.27 10.43 -9.51
N CYS A 124 14.18 9.09 -9.40
CA CYS A 124 13.46 8.39 -8.35
C CYS A 124 12.00 8.83 -8.23
N ARG A 125 11.33 8.78 -9.38
CA ARG A 125 9.88 8.99 -9.49
C ARG A 125 9.18 7.68 -9.78
N LEU A 126 8.05 7.50 -9.12
CA LEU A 126 7.13 6.40 -9.32
C LEU A 126 5.92 6.91 -10.10
N TYR A 127 5.65 6.25 -11.22
CA TYR A 127 4.55 6.50 -12.12
C TYR A 127 3.58 5.33 -12.02
N GLU A 128 2.34 5.59 -11.64
CA GLU A 128 1.32 4.56 -11.49
C GLU A 128 0.09 4.94 -12.30
N LEU A 129 -0.42 3.98 -13.08
CA LEU A 129 -1.61 4.17 -13.90
C LEU A 129 -2.64 3.08 -13.58
N PHE A 130 -3.89 3.51 -13.49
CA PHE A 130 -5.07 2.63 -13.43
C PHE A 130 -5.63 2.41 -14.82
N ASP A 131 -6.07 1.20 -15.11
CA ASP A 131 -6.75 0.81 -16.36
C ASP A 131 -5.96 1.19 -17.62
N LEU A 132 -4.65 0.89 -17.62
CA LEU A 132 -3.77 1.28 -18.72
C LEU A 132 -4.12 0.51 -20.00
N ARG A 133 -4.50 1.25 -21.04
CA ARG A 133 -4.96 0.76 -22.34
C ARG A 133 -4.11 1.33 -23.46
N ARG A 134 -3.94 0.51 -24.52
CA ARG A 134 -3.23 0.91 -25.75
C ARG A 134 -4.14 0.74 -26.96
N SER A 135 -4.20 1.76 -27.80
CA SER A 135 -4.87 1.73 -29.11
C SER A 135 -3.91 2.25 -30.17
N GLY A 136 -3.32 1.33 -30.94
CA GLY A 136 -2.24 1.64 -31.88
C GLY A 136 -1.02 2.24 -31.16
N ALA A 137 -0.68 3.50 -31.48
CA ALA A 137 0.41 4.24 -30.85
C ALA A 137 -0.03 5.08 -29.64
N SER A 138 -1.34 5.18 -29.38
CA SER A 138 -1.90 6.03 -28.32
C SER A 138 -2.13 5.24 -27.03
N TRP A 139 -1.90 5.91 -25.90
CA TRP A 139 -2.15 5.39 -24.56
C TRP A 139 -3.31 6.14 -23.90
N SER A 140 -4.19 5.39 -23.24
CA SER A 140 -5.22 5.92 -22.35
C SER A 140 -5.22 5.15 -21.03
N ALA A 141 -5.71 5.78 -19.97
CA ALA A 141 -5.79 5.18 -18.64
C ALA A 141 -7.03 5.74 -17.92
N GLY A 142 -7.50 5.04 -16.89
CA GLY A 142 -8.51 5.58 -16.00
C GLY A 142 -7.97 6.81 -15.28
N SER A 143 -6.87 6.64 -14.56
CA SER A 143 -6.15 7.71 -13.85
C SER A 143 -4.64 7.50 -13.90
N GLY A 144 -3.89 8.55 -13.57
CA GLY A 144 -2.43 8.52 -13.47
C GLY A 144 -1.91 9.35 -12.32
N ALA A 145 -0.95 8.79 -11.58
CA ALA A 145 -0.34 9.43 -10.42
C ALA A 145 1.19 9.35 -10.49
N ILE A 146 1.84 10.46 -10.14
CA ILE A 146 3.30 10.58 -10.10
C ILE A 146 3.72 10.92 -8.67
N PHE A 147 4.62 10.11 -8.12
CA PHE A 147 5.16 10.29 -6.77
C PHE A 147 6.66 10.50 -6.83
N ASP A 148 7.16 11.51 -6.11
CA ASP A 148 8.58 11.66 -5.84
C ASP A 148 8.95 10.77 -4.65
N LEU A 149 9.73 9.71 -4.90
CA LEU A 149 10.13 8.75 -3.88
C LEU A 149 11.14 9.33 -2.88
N ARG A 150 11.56 10.59 -3.04
CA ARG A 150 12.42 11.32 -2.08
C ARG A 150 11.61 12.31 -1.23
N SER A 151 10.29 12.34 -1.37
CA SER A 151 9.43 13.35 -0.74
C SER A 151 8.32 12.72 0.11
N ASN A 152 7.89 13.46 1.14
CA ASN A 152 6.68 13.19 1.90
C ASN A 152 5.47 13.98 1.40
N ALA A 153 5.60 14.70 0.28
CA ALA A 153 4.50 15.44 -0.31
C ALA A 153 3.36 14.49 -0.68
N LEU A 154 2.16 14.79 -0.19
CA LEU A 154 0.94 14.08 -0.54
C LEU A 154 0.39 14.62 -1.87
N ARG A 155 -0.48 13.84 -2.50
CA ARG A 155 -1.34 14.36 -3.58
C ARG A 155 -2.24 15.46 -3.04
N PRO A 156 -2.80 16.34 -3.89
CA PRO A 156 -3.80 17.30 -3.44
C PRO A 156 -4.99 16.60 -2.79
N ASN A 157 -5.57 17.21 -1.76
CA ASN A 157 -6.81 16.71 -1.17
C ASN A 157 -7.93 16.65 -2.20
N GLY A 158 -8.65 15.54 -2.22
CA GLY A 158 -9.68 15.22 -3.20
C GLY A 158 -9.16 14.54 -4.48
N TRP A 159 -7.86 14.36 -4.66
CA TRP A 159 -7.32 13.66 -5.83
C TRP A 159 -7.11 12.17 -5.56
N THR A 160 -7.73 11.35 -6.40
CA THR A 160 -7.43 9.90 -6.48
C THR A 160 -6.02 9.62 -7.01
N SER A 161 -5.62 8.36 -7.02
CA SER A 161 -4.38 7.83 -7.60
C SER A 161 -4.67 6.73 -8.62
N ALA A 162 -3.71 5.84 -8.88
CA ALA A 162 -3.99 4.56 -9.54
C ALA A 162 -4.92 3.67 -8.69
N ASP A 163 -4.92 3.86 -7.36
CA ASP A 163 -5.95 3.35 -6.44
C ASP A 163 -6.94 4.45 -5.99
N ALA A 164 -8.01 4.06 -5.31
CA ALA A 164 -9.03 4.97 -4.80
C ALA A 164 -8.58 5.92 -3.67
N ALA A 165 -7.65 5.55 -2.79
CA ALA A 165 -7.32 6.39 -1.62
C ALA A 165 -6.43 7.61 -1.93
N GLY A 166 -5.93 7.74 -3.17
CA GLY A 166 -4.89 8.74 -3.50
C GLY A 166 -3.49 8.34 -3.00
N LEU A 167 -3.32 7.06 -2.63
CA LEU A 167 -2.07 6.48 -2.14
C LEU A 167 -1.28 5.83 -3.28
N PRO A 168 0.06 5.79 -3.18
CA PRO A 168 0.86 4.99 -4.11
C PRO A 168 0.67 3.48 -3.82
N ILE A 169 0.66 2.66 -4.87
CA ILE A 169 0.47 1.21 -4.80
C ILE A 169 1.78 0.50 -4.44
N LEU A 170 2.85 0.73 -5.21
CA LEU A 170 4.14 0.04 -5.08
C LEU A 170 4.73 0.07 -3.65
N PRO A 171 4.69 1.20 -2.91
CA PRO A 171 5.17 1.28 -1.54
C PRO A 171 4.37 0.44 -0.54
N GLY A 172 3.15 0.02 -0.89
CA GLY A 172 2.31 -0.85 -0.09
C GLY A 172 2.38 -2.33 -0.47
N LEU A 173 3.10 -2.70 -1.54
CA LEU A 173 3.21 -4.09 -1.98
C LEU A 173 4.21 -4.87 -1.14
N VAL A 174 3.85 -6.10 -0.76
CA VAL A 174 4.81 -7.10 -0.28
C VAL A 174 5.71 -7.52 -1.46
N ARG A 175 7.04 -7.57 -1.27
CA ARG A 175 7.97 -8.04 -2.31
C ARG A 175 8.82 -9.24 -1.89
N VAL A 176 9.17 -10.08 -2.86
CA VAL A 176 9.96 -11.32 -2.65
C VAL A 176 11.35 -11.04 -2.10
N ASP A 177 12.00 -9.96 -2.56
CA ASP A 177 13.31 -9.53 -2.07
C ASP A 177 13.29 -9.25 -0.55
N GLU A 178 12.22 -8.65 -0.05
CA GLU A 178 12.05 -8.28 1.36
C GLU A 178 11.80 -9.51 2.24
N VAL A 179 10.91 -10.41 1.82
CA VAL A 179 10.66 -11.65 2.59
C VAL A 179 11.87 -12.58 2.58
N ARG A 180 12.67 -12.59 1.49
CA ARG A 180 13.96 -13.30 1.44
C ARG A 180 15.02 -12.66 2.32
N ALA A 181 15.02 -11.33 2.42
CA ALA A 181 15.87 -10.60 3.37
C ALA A 181 15.42 -10.76 4.84
N GLY A 182 14.22 -11.33 5.07
CA GLY A 182 13.69 -11.65 6.40
C GLY A 182 12.96 -10.50 7.09
N ALA A 183 12.77 -9.36 6.43
CA ALA A 183 12.06 -8.21 6.99
C ALA A 183 11.43 -7.34 5.91
N ILE A 184 10.16 -6.96 6.14
CA ILE A 184 9.49 -5.88 5.41
C ILE A 184 9.46 -4.67 6.35
N ASN A 185 10.04 -3.56 5.90
CA ASN A 185 10.28 -2.38 6.74
C ASN A 185 9.27 -1.24 6.51
N HIS A 186 8.11 -1.57 5.93
CA HIS A 186 7.07 -0.61 5.60
C HIS A 186 5.67 -1.20 5.86
N ALA A 187 4.67 -0.32 5.84
CA ALA A 187 3.26 -0.69 5.90
C ALA A 187 2.82 -1.35 4.60
N LEU A 188 1.86 -2.26 4.70
CA LEU A 188 1.23 -2.86 3.53
C LEU A 188 0.02 -2.05 3.08
N ARG A 189 -0.47 -2.26 1.85
CA ARG A 189 -1.81 -1.83 1.44
C ARG A 189 -2.81 -2.98 1.62
N PHE A 190 -4.06 -2.63 1.90
CA PHE A 190 -5.16 -3.59 1.90
C PHE A 190 -6.47 -2.98 1.41
N THR A 191 -7.46 -3.83 1.15
CA THR A 191 -8.80 -3.43 0.71
C THR A 191 -9.93 -3.89 1.66
N VAL A 192 -11.05 -3.18 1.62
CA VAL A 192 -12.31 -3.55 2.28
C VAL A 192 -13.49 -3.28 1.35
N SER A 193 -14.61 -3.97 1.51
CA SER A 193 -15.72 -3.87 0.57
C SER A 193 -16.51 -2.57 0.68
N ARG A 194 -16.50 -1.93 1.86
CA ARG A 194 -17.27 -0.72 2.15
C ARG A 194 -16.48 0.24 3.01
N THR A 195 -16.25 1.44 2.49
CA THR A 195 -15.60 2.56 3.19
C THR A 195 -16.56 3.71 3.40
N GLN A 196 -16.27 4.60 4.35
CA GLN A 196 -17.00 5.86 4.47
C GLN A 196 -16.48 6.90 3.46
N ARG A 197 -17.28 7.94 3.25
CA ARG A 197 -16.97 9.16 2.49
C ARG A 197 -16.02 10.06 3.29
N ALA A 198 -14.88 9.52 3.67
CA ALA A 198 -13.83 10.22 4.40
C ALA A 198 -12.48 9.52 4.21
N TYR A 199 -11.40 10.24 4.46
CA TYR A 199 -10.04 9.70 4.44
C TYR A 199 -9.21 10.25 5.61
N ILE A 200 -8.18 9.50 6.02
CA ILE A 200 -7.17 9.94 6.98
C ILE A 200 -5.84 9.99 6.22
N HIS A 201 -5.06 11.06 6.41
CA HIS A 201 -3.74 11.15 5.82
C HIS A 201 -2.85 9.95 6.20
N PRO A 202 -2.03 9.43 5.27
CA PRO A 202 -1.63 10.04 4.00
C PRO A 202 -2.61 9.87 2.84
N ALA A 203 -3.76 9.19 3.02
CA ALA A 203 -4.77 9.18 1.97
C ALA A 203 -5.30 10.60 1.73
N THR A 204 -5.72 10.86 0.49
CA THR A 204 -6.19 12.17 0.04
C THR A 204 -7.57 12.10 -0.59
N HIS A 205 -8.13 10.90 -0.72
CA HIS A 205 -9.36 10.66 -1.46
C HIS A 205 -10.20 9.51 -0.89
N PHE A 206 -11.49 9.50 -1.24
CA PHE A 206 -12.46 8.47 -0.88
C PHE A 206 -13.25 8.04 -2.13
N ALA A 207 -13.70 6.78 -2.17
CA ALA A 207 -14.54 6.25 -3.25
C ALA A 207 -15.89 5.70 -2.74
N SER A 208 -16.60 6.50 -1.94
CA SER A 208 -17.86 6.08 -1.32
C SER A 208 -18.84 7.24 -1.12
N SER A 209 -20.12 6.89 -0.99
CA SER A 209 -21.21 7.78 -0.56
C SER A 209 -21.67 7.51 0.89
N ILE A 210 -21.12 6.50 1.56
CA ILE A 210 -21.50 6.08 2.91
C ILE A 210 -21.04 7.13 3.93
N THR A 211 -21.93 7.62 4.78
CA THR A 211 -21.61 8.62 5.83
C THR A 211 -21.61 8.04 7.24
N ASP A 212 -21.84 6.72 7.39
CA ASP A 212 -21.77 6.02 8.67
C ASP A 212 -20.32 6.00 9.17
N ALA A 213 -20.07 6.67 10.30
CA ALA A 213 -18.76 6.75 10.95
C ALA A 213 -18.23 5.40 11.48
N SER A 214 -19.04 4.34 11.44
CA SER A 214 -18.59 2.96 11.73
C SER A 214 -17.88 2.31 10.54
N ALA A 215 -18.10 2.81 9.30
CA ALA A 215 -17.35 2.34 8.14
C ALA A 215 -15.93 2.92 8.16
N PRO A 216 -14.90 2.15 7.80
CA PRO A 216 -13.51 2.62 7.83
C PRO A 216 -13.28 3.71 6.77
N PRO A 217 -12.59 4.83 7.10
CA PRO A 217 -12.13 5.80 6.10
C PRO A 217 -10.96 5.24 5.28
N MET A 218 -10.80 5.72 4.05
CA MET A 218 -9.55 5.48 3.31
C MET A 218 -8.35 5.98 4.13
N GLY A 219 -7.21 5.31 4.02
CA GLY A 219 -6.02 5.60 4.84
C GLY A 219 -6.12 5.17 6.31
N LEU A 220 -7.22 4.55 6.75
CA LEU A 220 -7.27 3.94 8.09
C LEU A 220 -6.09 2.97 8.25
N ARG A 221 -5.32 3.14 9.33
CA ARG A 221 -4.18 2.30 9.65
C ARG A 221 -4.60 1.19 10.61
N LEU A 222 -4.49 -0.06 10.14
CA LEU A 222 -4.69 -1.25 10.96
C LEU A 222 -3.34 -1.87 11.32
N ARG A 223 -3.21 -2.45 12.51
CA ARG A 223 -2.07 -3.31 12.88
C ARG A 223 -2.56 -4.67 13.38
N LEU A 224 -1.75 -5.69 13.19
CA LEU A 224 -1.92 -6.96 13.88
C LEU A 224 -1.61 -6.74 15.36
N ARG A 225 -2.50 -7.15 16.26
CA ARG A 225 -2.31 -6.91 17.69
C ARG A 225 -1.02 -7.56 18.21
N SER A 226 -0.38 -6.90 19.17
CA SER A 226 0.86 -7.39 19.79
C SER A 226 0.69 -8.74 20.49
N ASP A 227 -0.52 -9.03 20.99
CA ASP A 227 -0.89 -10.27 21.67
C ASP A 227 -1.21 -11.46 20.75
N PHE A 228 -1.34 -11.25 19.45
CA PHE A 228 -1.60 -12.34 18.51
C PHE A 228 -0.38 -13.27 18.39
N ASP A 229 -0.56 -14.56 18.66
CA ASP A 229 0.55 -15.53 18.67
C ASP A 229 1.03 -15.85 17.24
N LEU A 230 2.35 -15.77 17.04
CA LEU A 230 3.01 -16.07 15.77
C LEU A 230 3.74 -17.43 15.78
N SER A 231 3.72 -18.18 16.89
CA SER A 231 4.46 -19.44 17.05
C SER A 231 4.13 -20.50 15.98
N GLY A 232 2.90 -20.49 15.46
CA GLY A 232 2.44 -21.40 14.40
C GLY A 232 2.73 -20.96 12.97
N TYR A 233 3.47 -19.86 12.77
CA TYR A 233 3.77 -19.27 11.46
C TYR A 233 5.26 -19.37 11.16
N ARG A 234 5.59 -19.54 9.88
CA ARG A 234 6.98 -19.68 9.41
C ARG A 234 7.18 -19.03 8.05
N GLY A 235 8.44 -18.93 7.66
CA GLY A 235 8.88 -18.46 6.35
C GLY A 235 8.23 -17.14 5.93
N GLN A 236 7.76 -17.05 4.69
CA GLN A 236 7.30 -15.76 4.12
C GLN A 236 6.12 -15.16 4.90
N ALA A 237 5.18 -15.99 5.37
CA ALA A 237 4.06 -15.53 6.17
C ALA A 237 4.48 -14.94 7.52
N LEU A 238 5.49 -15.50 8.19
CA LEU A 238 5.99 -14.95 9.44
C LEU A 238 6.59 -13.56 9.26
N VAL A 239 7.31 -13.33 8.16
CA VAL A 239 7.87 -12.01 7.84
C VAL A 239 6.75 -10.99 7.62
N VAL A 240 5.72 -11.34 6.84
CA VAL A 240 4.54 -10.50 6.61
C VAL A 240 3.83 -10.15 7.92
N LEU A 241 3.58 -11.14 8.79
CA LEU A 241 2.88 -10.91 10.06
C LEU A 241 3.70 -10.08 11.05
N THR A 242 5.02 -10.23 11.03
CA THR A 242 5.94 -9.39 11.81
C THR A 242 5.85 -7.94 11.37
N ALA A 243 5.83 -7.68 10.05
CA ALA A 243 5.64 -6.35 9.50
C ALA A 243 4.25 -5.77 9.84
N LEU A 244 3.19 -6.58 9.80
CA LEU A 244 1.84 -6.15 10.18
C LEU A 244 1.70 -5.80 11.68
N LYS A 245 2.52 -6.36 12.57
CA LYS A 245 2.59 -5.91 13.97
C LYS A 245 3.30 -4.57 14.12
N ARG A 246 4.37 -4.37 13.34
CA ARG A 246 5.27 -3.22 13.48
C ARG A 246 4.79 -2.00 12.70
N TYR A 247 4.57 -2.16 11.40
CA TYR A 247 4.18 -1.10 10.49
C TYR A 247 2.69 -1.14 10.18
N GLY A 248 2.03 -2.31 10.27
CA GLY A 248 0.62 -2.45 9.95
C GLY A 248 0.31 -2.27 8.46
N MET A 249 -0.91 -1.83 8.16
CA MET A 249 -1.40 -1.68 6.80
C MET A 249 -2.38 -0.51 6.65
N LEU A 250 -2.34 0.15 5.50
CA LEU A 250 -3.18 1.29 5.14
C LEU A 250 -4.32 0.84 4.21
N LEU A 251 -5.52 1.30 4.51
CA LEU A 251 -6.68 1.06 3.67
C LEU A 251 -6.56 1.87 2.37
N ALA A 252 -6.34 1.20 1.24
CA ALA A 252 -6.01 1.84 -0.02
C ALA A 252 -7.17 1.85 -1.03
N ASP A 253 -8.07 0.86 -0.98
CA ASP A 253 -9.16 0.76 -1.94
C ASP A 253 -10.39 0.01 -1.39
N ASN A 254 -11.49 0.14 -2.13
CA ASN A 254 -12.65 -0.71 -2.04
C ASN A 254 -12.39 -2.01 -2.82
N GLY A 255 -12.50 -3.14 -2.15
CA GLY A 255 -12.22 -4.45 -2.74
C GLY A 255 -12.67 -5.58 -1.82
N SER A 256 -12.05 -6.75 -1.97
CA SER A 256 -12.35 -7.88 -1.08
C SER A 256 -11.78 -7.63 0.31
N ASN A 257 -12.61 -7.85 1.35
CA ASN A 257 -12.20 -7.64 2.74
C ASN A 257 -10.91 -8.41 3.08
N TRP A 258 -9.94 -7.70 3.67
CA TRP A 258 -8.68 -8.23 4.21
C TRP A 258 -7.66 -8.72 3.18
N TYR A 259 -7.78 -8.26 1.92
CA TYR A 259 -6.81 -8.59 0.88
C TYR A 259 -5.64 -7.63 0.96
N ILE A 260 -4.44 -8.16 1.21
CA ILE A 260 -3.17 -7.44 1.08
C ILE A 260 -2.54 -7.75 -0.27
N SER A 261 -1.93 -6.75 -0.89
CA SER A 261 -1.35 -6.90 -2.24
C SER A 261 0.16 -7.11 -2.19
N GLY A 262 0.67 -7.79 -3.21
CA GLY A 262 2.10 -8.04 -3.38
C GLY A 262 2.51 -7.98 -4.84
N ALA A 263 3.81 -7.90 -5.07
CA ALA A 263 4.36 -7.87 -6.41
C ALA A 263 4.24 -9.22 -7.12
N THR A 264 4.02 -9.22 -8.43
CA THR A 264 4.10 -10.44 -9.25
C THR A 264 5.54 -10.97 -9.28
N ASP A 265 5.80 -12.14 -8.72
CA ASP A 265 7.13 -12.75 -8.69
C ASP A 265 7.02 -14.29 -8.49
N PRO A 266 7.70 -15.13 -9.29
CA PRO A 266 7.64 -16.59 -9.15
C PRO A 266 8.36 -17.12 -7.89
N GLY A 267 8.97 -16.25 -7.10
CA GLY A 267 9.68 -16.58 -5.87
C GLY A 267 8.83 -16.62 -4.60
N TRP A 268 7.53 -16.38 -4.71
CA TRP A 268 6.58 -16.66 -3.64
C TRP A 268 6.53 -18.15 -3.29
N ASP A 269 6.13 -18.46 -2.06
CA ASP A 269 5.85 -19.83 -1.60
C ASP A 269 4.39 -19.88 -1.10
N ASP A 270 3.52 -20.54 -1.85
CA ASP A 270 2.09 -20.58 -1.53
C ASP A 270 1.81 -21.44 -0.29
N GLY A 271 2.68 -22.43 0.00
CA GLY A 271 2.62 -23.20 1.24
C GLY A 271 2.83 -22.33 2.48
N ASP A 272 3.71 -21.34 2.36
CA ASP A 272 3.89 -20.29 3.36
C ASP A 272 2.75 -19.27 3.35
N LEU A 273 2.47 -18.63 2.21
CA LEU A 273 1.49 -17.54 2.12
C LEU A 273 0.08 -17.98 2.54
N ASN A 274 -0.34 -19.22 2.25
CA ASN A 274 -1.63 -19.74 2.68
C ASN A 274 -1.81 -19.77 4.20
N GLN A 275 -0.73 -19.72 4.99
CA GLN A 275 -0.82 -19.59 6.44
C GLN A 275 -1.50 -18.29 6.88
N LEU A 276 -1.39 -17.20 6.11
CA LEU A 276 -2.01 -15.91 6.39
C LEU A 276 -3.53 -16.01 6.49
N LYS A 277 -4.14 -16.94 5.74
CA LYS A 277 -5.59 -17.22 5.73
C LYS A 277 -6.12 -17.78 7.06
N ARG A 278 -5.24 -18.07 8.02
CA ARG A 278 -5.60 -18.46 9.40
C ARG A 278 -5.75 -17.26 10.34
N VAL A 279 -5.29 -16.07 9.95
CA VAL A 279 -5.35 -14.86 10.78
C VAL A 279 -6.72 -14.21 10.62
N PRO A 280 -7.58 -14.19 11.65
CA PRO A 280 -8.90 -13.58 11.54
C PRO A 280 -8.76 -12.06 11.52
N GLY A 281 -9.67 -11.37 10.81
CA GLY A 281 -9.74 -9.90 10.84
C GLY A 281 -9.90 -9.33 12.26
N SER A 282 -10.49 -10.08 13.18
CA SER A 282 -10.61 -9.71 14.60
C SER A 282 -9.28 -9.71 15.36
N ALA A 283 -8.19 -10.21 14.77
CA ALA A 283 -6.83 -10.10 15.31
C ALA A 283 -6.19 -8.73 15.04
N PHE A 284 -6.85 -7.88 14.25
CA PHE A 284 -6.39 -6.53 13.95
C PHE A 284 -7.08 -5.49 14.82
N GLU A 285 -6.43 -4.35 14.96
CA GLU A 285 -7.00 -3.14 15.54
C GLU A 285 -6.59 -1.91 14.74
N ALA A 286 -7.44 -0.88 14.76
CA ALA A 286 -7.10 0.41 14.21
C ALA A 286 -6.21 1.19 15.19
N VAL A 287 -5.20 1.87 14.66
CA VAL A 287 -4.38 2.82 15.43
C VAL A 287 -4.79 4.25 15.11
N ASP A 288 -4.63 5.15 16.07
CA ASP A 288 -4.97 6.55 15.88
C ASP A 288 -3.84 7.29 15.13
N THR A 289 -4.14 7.66 13.89
CA THR A 289 -3.25 8.43 13.00
C THR A 289 -3.83 9.81 12.66
N GLY A 290 -4.82 10.27 13.44
CA GLY A 290 -5.47 11.57 13.24
C GLY A 290 -6.92 11.46 12.76
N PRO A 291 -7.63 12.60 12.76
CA PRO A 291 -9.05 12.64 12.46
C PRO A 291 -9.35 12.43 10.96
N PRO A 292 -10.50 11.84 10.61
CA PRO A 292 -10.94 11.74 9.22
C PRO A 292 -11.31 13.11 8.64
N ILE A 293 -10.97 13.30 7.37
CA ILE A 293 -11.28 14.46 6.54
C ILE A 293 -12.48 14.12 5.65
N THR A 294 -13.50 14.98 5.68
CA THR A 294 -14.78 14.80 4.96
C THR A 294 -15.03 15.88 3.91
N THR A 295 -13.97 16.43 3.29
CA THR A 295 -14.07 17.54 2.33
C THR A 295 -15.10 17.26 1.24
N ALA A 296 -15.87 18.29 0.87
CA ALA A 296 -16.75 18.22 -0.29
C ALA A 296 -15.91 18.02 -1.57
N ARG A 297 -16.39 17.18 -2.48
CA ARG A 297 -15.94 17.16 -3.88
C ARG A 297 -16.57 18.35 -4.59
#